data_AF-A0A068MW31-F1
#
_entry.id   AF-A0A068MW31-F1
#
_cell.length_a   1.000
_cell.length_b   1.000
_cell.length_c   1.000
_cell.angle_alpha   90.00
_cell.angle_beta   90.00
_cell.angle_gamma   90.00
#
_symmetry.space_group_name_H-M   'P 1'
#
loop_
_entity.id
_entity.type
_entity.pdbx_description
1 polymer ?
#
loop_
_entity_poly.entity_id
_entity_poly.type
_entity_poly.pdbx_seq_one_letter_code
_entity_poly.pdbx_strand_id
1 'polypeptide(L)' 'MLTSLLEQQWEGKYVLTLSFDSPFISLETWQEKQEKIAKFFGPDLEVNISQPQEKVVLINLISQLALP' A
#
# COMPACT_ATOMS: atom_id res chain seq x y z
N MET A 1 -5.46 -1.86 -12.12
CA MET A 1 -6.74 -1.29 -11.67
C MET A 1 -6.91 -1.59 -10.19
N LEU A 2 -7.46 -0.67 -9.39
CA LEU A 2 -7.80 -0.97 -7.99
C LEU A 2 -8.95 -1.99 -7.98
N THR A 3 -8.80 -3.10 -7.27
CA THR A 3 -9.77 -4.19 -7.21
C THR A 3 -10.43 -4.33 -5.85
N SER A 4 -9.73 -4.01 -4.77
CA SER A 4 -10.29 -4.07 -3.42
C SER A 4 -9.54 -3.15 -2.44
N LEU A 5 -10.23 -2.89 -1.33
CA LEU A 5 -9.74 -2.16 -0.17
C LEU A 5 -9.99 -3.03 1.04
N LEU A 6 -9.03 -3.09 1.95
CA LEU A 6 -9.17 -3.76 3.24
C LEU A 6 -8.65 -2.84 4.34
N GLU A 7 -9.50 -2.55 5.31
CA GLU A 7 -9.12 -1.85 6.53
C GLU A 7 -8.84 -2.87 7.62
N GLN A 8 -7.70 -2.74 8.29
CA GLN A 8 -7.31 -3.66 9.36
C GLN A 8 -6.42 -2.95 10.38
N GLN A 9 -6.28 -3.59 11.54
CA GLN A 9 -5.32 -3.19 12.55
C GLN A 9 -4.16 -4.18 12.55
N TRP A 10 -2.93 -3.66 12.47
CA TRP A 10 -1.70 -4.46 12.50
C TRP A 10 -0.71 -3.80 13.46
N GLU A 11 -0.21 -4.57 14.43
CA GLU A 11 0.71 -4.09 15.47
C GLU A 11 0.27 -2.79 16.17
N GLY A 12 -1.04 -2.65 16.43
CA GLY A 12 -1.59 -1.45 17.07
C GLY A 12 -1.72 -0.23 16.16
N LYS A 13 -1.47 -0.38 14.85
CA LYS A 13 -1.59 0.68 13.84
C LYS A 13 -2.78 0.41 12.93
N TYR A 14 -3.42 1.49 12.46
CA TYR A 14 -4.39 1.41 11.36
C TYR A 14 -3.65 1.15 10.05
N VAL A 15 -4.13 0.17 9.29
CA VAL A 15 -3.62 -0.16 7.96
C VAL A 15 -4.77 -0.18 6.96
N LEU A 16 -4.60 0.58 5.88
CA LEU A 16 -5.43 0.48 4.69
C LEU A 16 -4.65 -0.23 3.58
N THR A 17 -5.08 -1.42 3.21
CA THR A 17 -4.50 -2.20 2.13
C THR A 17 -5.29 -1.99 0.84
N LEU A 18 -4.61 -1.51 -0.20
CA LEU A 18 -5.11 -1.34 -1.55
C LEU A 18 -4.64 -2.53 -2.40
N SER A 19 -5.56 -3.27 -3.02
CA SER A 19 -5.20 -4.33 -3.96
C SER A 19 -5.35 -3.85 -5.39
N PHE A 20 -4.31 -4.03 -6.19
CA PHE A 20 -4.30 -3.67 -7.60
C PHE A 20 -4.08 -4.90 -8.47
N ASP A 21 -4.93 -5.06 -9.48
CA ASP A 21 -4.60 -5.85 -10.67
C ASP A 21 -3.58 -5.08 -11.53
N SER A 22 -2.42 -5.67 -11.78
CA SER A 22 -1.26 -5.09 -12.43
C SER A 22 -0.56 -6.07 -13.40
N PRO A 23 -1.23 -6.46 -14.50
CA PRO A 23 -0.69 -7.40 -15.48
C PRO A 23 0.49 -6.89 -16.29
N PHE A 24 0.71 -5.56 -16.34
CA PHE A 24 1.65 -4.92 -17.27
C PHE A 24 2.73 -4.07 -16.58
N ILE A 25 2.70 -3.94 -15.25
CA ILE A 25 3.67 -3.13 -14.50
C ILE A 25 4.37 -4.07 -13.52
N SER A 26 5.70 -4.08 -13.56
CA SER A 26 6.51 -4.90 -12.66
C SER A 26 6.45 -4.38 -11.22
N LEU A 27 6.70 -5.26 -10.25
CA LEU A 27 6.83 -4.87 -8.84
C LEU A 27 7.90 -3.78 -8.66
N GLU A 28 9.03 -3.88 -9.36
CA GLU A 28 10.13 -2.90 -9.30
C GLU A 28 9.62 -1.49 -9.67
N THR A 29 8.88 -1.36 -10.78
CA THR A 29 8.30 -0.07 -11.19
C THR A 29 7.27 0.47 -10.19
N TRP A 30 6.59 -0.40 -9.44
CA TRP A 30 5.74 0.03 -8.32
C TRP A 30 6.57 0.54 -7.14
N GLN A 31 7.64 -0.17 -6.78
CA GLN A 31 8.55 0.21 -5.69
C GLN A 31 9.26 1.54 -5.96
N GLU A 32 9.64 1.83 -7.21
CA GLU A 32 10.16 3.14 -7.61
C GLU A 32 9.18 4.31 -7.33
N LYS A 33 7.88 4.02 -7.24
CA LYS A 33 6.83 5.02 -6.95
C LYS A 33 6.51 5.14 -5.47
N GLN A 34 7.12 4.33 -4.59
CA GLN A 34 6.78 4.27 -3.17
C GLN A 34 6.81 5.64 -2.48
N GLU A 35 7.87 6.43 -2.71
CA GLU A 35 7.98 7.77 -2.12
C GLU A 35 6.90 8.73 -2.64
N LYS A 36 6.57 8.64 -3.95
CA LYS A 36 5.49 9.44 -4.54
C LYS A 36 4.13 9.07 -3.96
N ILE A 37 3.90 7.77 -3.75
CA ILE A 37 2.68 7.24 -3.14
C ILE A 37 2.55 7.75 -1.70
N ALA A 38 3.62 7.66 -0.91
CA ALA A 38 3.65 8.19 0.46
C ALA A 38 3.28 9.68 0.50
N LYS A 39 3.93 10.51 -0.34
CA LYS A 39 3.66 11.95 -0.43
C LYS A 39 2.23 12.27 -0.89
N PHE A 40 1.62 11.43 -1.72
CA PHE A 40 0.26 11.64 -2.21
C PHE A 40 -0.80 11.39 -1.13
N PHE A 41 -0.64 10.34 -0.32
CA PHE A 41 -1.64 9.97 0.67
C PHE A 41 -1.54 10.76 1.97
N GLY A 42 -0.36 11.28 2.32
CA GLY A 42 -0.21 12.24 3.41
C GLY A 42 1.04 12.05 4.25
N PRO A 43 1.38 13.04 5.10
CA PRO A 43 2.42 12.87 6.11
C PRO A 43 2.04 11.74 7.08
N ASP A 44 3.04 11.19 7.76
CA ASP A 44 2.86 10.18 8.82
C ASP A 44 2.30 8.81 8.34
N LEU A 45 2.47 8.51 7.06
CA LEU A 45 2.20 7.19 6.49
C LEU A 45 3.49 6.48 6.12
N GLU A 46 3.61 5.24 6.57
CA GLU A 46 4.55 4.28 5.99
C GLU A 46 3.84 3.54 4.87
N VAL A 47 4.49 3.42 3.72
CA VAL A 47 3.97 2.71 2.55
C VAL A 47 4.77 1.46 2.34
N ASN A 48 4.12 0.30 2.32
CA ASN A 48 4.74 -0.97 1.95
C ASN A 48 4.10 -1.51 0.66
N ILE A 49 4.93 -1.90 -0.30
CA ILE A 49 4.49 -2.42 -1.59
C ILE A 49 4.98 -3.86 -1.73
N SER A 50 4.05 -4.78 -2.00
CA SER A 50 4.35 -6.21 -2.16
C SER A 50 3.53 -6.84 -3.29
N GLN A 51 3.96 -8.02 -3.74
CA GLN A 51 3.30 -8.81 -4.78
C GLN A 51 3.04 -10.22 -4.26
N PRO A 52 1.88 -10.50 -3.64
CA PRO A 52 1.59 -11.81 -3.07
C PRO A 52 1.28 -12.87 -4.14
N GLN A 53 0.85 -12.46 -5.34
CA GLN A 53 0.62 -13.34 -6.49
C GLN A 53 1.00 -12.65 -7.80
N GLU A 54 1.17 -13.43 -8.86
CA GLU A 54 1.40 -12.86 -10.19
C GLU A 54 0.30 -11.85 -10.55
N LYS A 55 0.73 -10.71 -11.10
CA LYS A 55 -0.15 -9.61 -11.55
C LYS A 55 -0.96 -8.93 -10.44
N VAL A 56 -0.77 -9.22 -9.15
CA VAL A 56 -1.43 -8.46 -8.07
C VAL A 56 -0.40 -7.71 -7.25
N VAL A 57 -0.64 -6.43 -7.04
CA VAL A 57 0.17 -5.58 -6.18
C VAL A 57 -0.66 -5.13 -5.00
N LEU A 58 -0.12 -5.30 -3.80
CA LEU A 58 -0.69 -4.75 -2.57
C LEU A 58 0.10 -3.51 -2.17
N ILE A 59 -0.63 -2.45 -1.82
CA ILE A 59 -0.08 -1.26 -1.18
C ILE A 59 -0.69 -1.18 0.21
N ASN A 60 0.14 -1.32 1.24
CA ASN A 60 -0.26 -1.09 2.62
C ASN A 60 0.10 0.34 3.01
N LEU A 61 -0.92 1.12 3.37
CA LEU A 61 -0.77 2.44 3.97
C LEU A 61 -0.90 2.28 5.48
N ILE A 62 0.21 2.40 6.20
CA ILE A 62 0.31 2.14 7.63
C ILE A 62 0.44 3.47 8.36
N SER A 63 -0.58 3.81 9.17
CA SER A 63 -0.56 5.01 9.99
C SER A 63 0.53 4.95 11.05
N GLN A 64 1.38 5.97 11.12
CA GLN A 64 2.36 6.15 12.20
C GLN A 64 1.79 6.91 13.39
N LEU A 65 0.54 7.40 13.28
CA LEU A 65 -0.18 8.00 14.39
C LEU A 65 -0.74 6.89 15.30
N ALA A 66 -0.73 7.14 16.60
CA ALA A 66 -1.42 6.28 17.55
C ALA A 66 -2.92 6.23 17.21
N LEU A 67 -3.51 5.05 17.28
CA LEU A 67 -4.97 4.91 17.22
C LEU A 67 -5.58 5.71 18.40
N PRO A 68 -6.60 6.55 18.15
CA PRO A 68 -7.28 7.32 19.20
C PRO A 68 -8.01 6.43 20.21
#